data_AF-A0A7D9E2K4-F1
#
_entry.id   AF-A0A7D9E2K4-F1
#
_cell.length_a   1.000
_cell.length_b   1.000
_cell.length_c   1.000
_cell.angle_alpha   90.00
_cell.angle_beta   90.00
_cell.angle_gamma   90.00
#
_symmetry.space_group_name_H-M   'P 1'
#
loop_
_entity.id
_entity.type
_entity.pdbx_description
1 polymer ?
#
loop_
_entity_poly.entity_id
_entity_poly.type
_entity_poly.pdbx_seq_one_letter_code
_entity_poly.pdbx_strand_id
1 'polypeptide(L)'
;CKTQAVTGLWCVCHRLALACAGANNTVKYVTLVETNLRQLWSLFENSNKKTAIYVKVQMNMKSLNSTPKTRSKVTRKVKKACRTRWLSLGKAVKSLHQDYAAVLTTLKVLDDEQHDAAAKGLFMRLNTFKFIATTYILNRLIPILDLVSKSFQKGSVTFSHIAPNLAYAKAKLKEEALSHKAIHDAVQDLKPNGRLSVQGVEVQVTECGLVEVDNLLHRYVAALTQHLDERFQESLPLFSLFSIFDPSLLPAVDSTEFSEYGKGEISDIGKIYVPNRIPEVVAEFELFKFHMAKFKIPEPSKLVGETQTEVVLKKLVHMKLLFPLLSLFAEAILSLPISNAWPERGGSAIKRIKTRLRSRLSNKMLESLLHISINGPEICTEEKVFVSTVQPCQGSQGIHMQENRANKPLSDILELQVTSKNRQNNRLCR
;
A
#
# COMPACT_ATOMS: atom_id res chain seq x y z
N CYS A 1 -21.23 16.51 31.24
CA CYS A 1 -20.38 15.92 30.17
C CYS A 1 -20.34 16.84 28.96
N LYS A 2 -19.33 17.69 28.85
CA LYS A 2 -19.03 18.33 27.56
C LYS A 2 -18.51 17.21 26.66
N THR A 3 -19.18 16.95 25.56
CA THR A 3 -18.70 16.10 24.47
C THR A 3 -17.32 16.61 24.07
N GLN A 4 -16.27 15.91 24.51
CA GLN A 4 -14.95 16.04 23.90
C GLN A 4 -15.17 15.77 22.42
N ALA A 5 -14.95 16.79 21.59
CA ALA A 5 -14.99 16.64 20.15
C ALA A 5 -13.99 15.53 19.80
N VAL A 6 -14.50 14.36 19.42
CA VAL A 6 -13.68 13.32 18.82
C VAL A 6 -13.17 13.94 17.52
N THR A 7 -11.95 14.48 17.55
CA THR A 7 -11.24 14.89 16.35
C THR A 7 -11.03 13.62 15.53
N GLY A 8 -11.89 13.42 14.53
CA GLY A 8 -11.85 12.25 13.66
C GLY A 8 -10.53 12.20 12.90
N LEU A 9 -9.54 11.52 13.46
CA LEU A 9 -8.25 11.35 12.82
C LEU A 9 -8.31 10.17 11.87
N TRP A 10 -8.50 10.44 10.58
CA TRP A 10 -8.49 9.42 9.54
C TRP A 10 -7.08 8.96 9.18
N CYS A 11 -6.95 7.69 8.80
CA CYS A 11 -5.69 7.09 8.33
C CYS A 11 -5.03 7.89 7.21
N VAL A 12 -3.71 8.09 7.31
CA VAL A 12 -2.94 8.88 6.33
C VAL A 12 -2.94 8.25 4.94
N CYS A 13 -2.98 6.92 4.84
CA CYS A 13 -3.13 6.21 3.56
C CYS A 13 -4.47 6.54 2.89
N HIS A 14 -5.54 6.55 3.68
CA HIS A 14 -6.88 6.83 3.18
C HIS A 14 -7.02 8.30 2.79
N ARG A 15 -6.51 9.23 3.62
CA ARG A 15 -6.48 10.67 3.30
C ARG A 15 -5.75 10.94 1.98
N LEU A 16 -4.59 10.33 1.77
CA LEU A 16 -3.85 10.44 0.51
C LEU A 16 -4.66 9.92 -0.68
N ALA A 17 -5.29 8.75 -0.54
CA ALA A 17 -6.13 8.18 -1.60
C ALA A 17 -7.35 9.07 -1.92
N LEU A 18 -7.98 9.64 -0.89
CA LEU A 18 -9.09 10.59 -1.04
C LEU A 18 -8.65 11.90 -1.68
N ALA A 19 -7.46 12.42 -1.36
CA ALA A 19 -6.90 13.60 -2.01
C ALA A 19 -6.75 13.38 -3.53
N CYS A 20 -6.18 12.24 -3.90
CA CYS A 20 -6.02 11.87 -5.31
C CYS A 20 -7.38 11.69 -6.02
N ALA A 21 -8.34 11.04 -5.36
CA ALA A 21 -9.70 10.89 -5.89
C ALA A 21 -10.42 12.23 -6.04
N GLY A 22 -10.21 13.17 -5.11
CA GLY A 22 -10.69 14.54 -5.18
C GLY A 22 -10.15 15.28 -6.39
N ALA A 23 -8.84 15.23 -6.61
CA ALA A 23 -8.20 15.85 -7.77
C ALA A 23 -8.74 15.31 -9.11
N ASN A 24 -8.98 13.99 -9.20
CA ASN A 24 -9.57 13.38 -10.40
C ASN A 24 -10.98 13.91 -10.69
N ASN A 25 -11.74 14.25 -9.66
CA ASN A 25 -13.08 14.83 -9.81
C ASN A 25 -13.01 16.31 -10.24
N THR A 26 -12.01 17.04 -9.75
CA THR A 26 -11.76 18.44 -10.15
C THR A 26 -11.36 18.51 -11.64
N VAL A 27 -10.53 17.58 -12.11
CA VAL A 27 -10.11 17.50 -13.52
C VAL A 27 -10.86 16.39 -14.23
N LYS A 28 -12.09 16.71 -14.71
CA LYS A 28 -13.03 15.76 -15.34
C LYS A 28 -12.41 14.89 -16.43
N TYR A 29 -11.44 15.40 -17.20
CA TYR A 29 -10.77 14.62 -18.23
C TYR A 29 -9.95 13.45 -17.66
N VAL A 30 -9.35 13.59 -16.47
CA VAL A 30 -8.67 12.47 -15.79
C VAL A 30 -9.67 11.38 -15.42
N THR A 31 -10.86 11.76 -14.93
CA THR A 31 -11.97 10.80 -14.68
C THR A 31 -12.41 10.10 -15.97
N LEU A 32 -12.42 10.79 -17.11
CA LEU A 32 -12.67 10.18 -18.42
C LEU A 32 -11.58 9.17 -18.78
N VAL A 33 -10.31 9.50 -18.56
CA VAL A 33 -9.18 8.57 -18.78
C VAL A 33 -9.31 7.32 -17.90
N GLU A 34 -9.65 7.46 -16.61
CA GLU A 34 -9.91 6.32 -15.73
C GLU A 34 -11.06 5.43 -16.25
N THR A 35 -12.10 6.05 -16.82
CA THR A 35 -13.26 5.34 -17.36
C THR A 35 -12.86 4.56 -18.61
N ASN A 36 -12.11 5.17 -19.51
CA ASN A 36 -11.58 4.51 -20.70
C ASN A 36 -10.64 3.36 -20.33
N LEU A 37 -9.76 3.52 -19.32
CA LEU A 37 -8.91 2.43 -18.82
C LEU A 37 -9.72 1.26 -18.24
N ARG A 38 -10.82 1.55 -17.52
CA ARG A 38 -11.73 0.51 -17.01
C ARG A 38 -12.46 -0.22 -18.12
N GLN A 39 -12.95 0.50 -19.13
CA GLN A 39 -13.60 -0.08 -20.30
C GLN A 39 -12.63 -0.94 -21.10
N LEU A 40 -11.40 -0.47 -21.31
CA LEU A 40 -10.34 -1.23 -21.98
C LEU A 40 -10.03 -2.53 -21.24
N TRP A 41 -9.85 -2.47 -19.92
CA TRP A 41 -9.66 -3.68 -19.11
C TRP A 41 -10.85 -4.64 -19.25
N SER A 42 -12.08 -4.12 -19.15
CA SER A 42 -13.31 -4.92 -19.26
C SER A 42 -13.45 -5.60 -20.63
N LEU A 43 -12.99 -4.95 -21.72
CA LEU A 43 -13.03 -5.51 -23.06
C LEU A 43 -12.22 -6.81 -23.15
N PHE A 44 -11.06 -6.86 -22.51
CA PHE A 44 -10.16 -8.02 -22.54
C PHE A 44 -10.51 -9.05 -21.45
N GLU A 45 -10.74 -8.62 -20.21
CA GLU A 45 -11.00 -9.52 -19.08
C GLU A 45 -12.21 -10.43 -19.35
N ASN A 46 -13.25 -9.90 -19.99
CA ASN A 46 -14.49 -10.63 -20.25
C ASN A 46 -14.44 -11.47 -21.54
N SER A 47 -13.32 -11.47 -22.28
CA SER A 47 -13.22 -12.21 -23.55
C SER A 47 -11.84 -12.82 -23.77
N ASN A 48 -11.78 -14.15 -23.64
CA ASN A 48 -10.59 -14.93 -23.96
C ASN A 48 -10.16 -14.76 -25.43
N LYS A 49 -11.12 -14.63 -26.35
CA LYS A 49 -10.87 -14.41 -27.79
C LYS A 49 -10.16 -13.07 -28.01
N LYS A 50 -10.68 -11.97 -27.44
CA LYS A 50 -10.06 -10.63 -27.57
C LYS A 50 -8.70 -10.57 -26.88
N THR A 51 -8.55 -11.23 -25.74
CA THR A 51 -7.26 -11.38 -25.05
C THR A 51 -6.24 -12.15 -25.89
N ALA A 52 -6.65 -13.20 -26.60
CA ALA A 52 -5.76 -13.95 -27.48
C ALA A 52 -5.26 -13.10 -28.67
N ILE A 53 -6.14 -12.27 -29.24
CA ILE A 53 -5.77 -11.31 -30.31
C ILE A 53 -4.76 -10.29 -29.76
N TYR A 54 -5.01 -9.70 -28.59
CA TYR A 54 -4.08 -8.78 -27.95
C TYR A 54 -2.70 -9.39 -27.74
N VAL A 55 -2.64 -10.63 -27.24
CA VAL A 55 -1.40 -11.37 -27.05
C VAL A 55 -0.66 -11.61 -28.37
N LYS A 56 -1.39 -11.95 -29.44
CA LYS A 56 -0.82 -12.15 -30.78
C LYS A 56 -0.20 -10.85 -31.31
N VAL A 57 -0.90 -9.73 -31.17
CA VAL A 57 -0.38 -8.41 -31.55
C VAL A 57 0.89 -8.05 -30.76
N GLN A 58 0.88 -8.26 -29.43
CA GLN A 58 2.05 -8.02 -28.58
C GLN A 58 3.28 -8.86 -28.99
N MET A 59 3.07 -10.10 -29.42
CA MET A 59 4.16 -10.99 -29.88
C MET A 59 4.73 -10.55 -31.22
N ASN A 60 3.85 -10.22 -32.18
CA ASN A 60 4.25 -9.75 -33.50
C ASN A 60 5.07 -8.46 -33.41
N MET A 61 4.64 -7.50 -32.59
CA MET A 61 5.37 -6.24 -32.38
C MET A 61 6.74 -6.40 -31.71
N LYS A 62 6.98 -7.52 -31.02
CA LYS A 62 8.26 -7.82 -30.36
C LYS A 62 9.13 -8.78 -31.16
N SER A 63 8.68 -9.21 -32.36
CA SER A 63 9.38 -10.15 -33.23
C SER A 63 9.75 -11.48 -32.54
N LEU A 64 8.85 -12.02 -31.70
CA LEU A 64 9.10 -13.22 -30.90
C LEU A 64 8.33 -14.43 -31.40
N ASN A 65 9.01 -15.58 -31.50
CA ASN A 65 8.40 -16.88 -31.82
C ASN A 65 7.62 -17.46 -30.63
N SER A 66 6.50 -18.14 -30.92
CA SER A 66 5.58 -18.68 -29.93
C SER A 66 6.15 -19.88 -29.18
N THR A 67 6.69 -19.67 -27.97
CA THR A 67 6.84 -20.75 -26.98
C THR A 67 6.12 -20.40 -25.68
N PRO A 68 5.62 -21.38 -24.90
CA PRO A 68 4.87 -21.13 -23.65
C PRO A 68 5.67 -20.37 -22.59
N LYS A 69 6.99 -20.63 -22.49
CA LYS A 69 7.89 -19.96 -21.55
C LYS A 69 8.20 -18.51 -21.97
N THR A 70 8.25 -18.23 -23.27
CA THR A 70 8.40 -16.86 -23.80
C THR A 70 7.10 -16.07 -23.64
N ARG A 71 5.93 -16.72 -23.79
CA ARG A 71 4.60 -16.11 -23.64
C ARG A 71 4.36 -15.48 -22.27
N SER A 72 4.72 -16.15 -21.18
CA SER A 72 4.50 -15.64 -19.80
C SER A 72 5.42 -14.47 -19.43
N LYS A 73 6.63 -14.40 -20.00
CA LYS A 73 7.58 -13.31 -19.75
C LYS A 73 7.28 -12.04 -20.59
N VAL A 74 6.58 -12.19 -21.71
CA VAL A 74 6.45 -11.15 -22.74
C VAL A 74 5.07 -10.52 -22.80
N THR A 75 4.03 -11.27 -22.48
CA THR A 75 2.63 -10.81 -22.55
C THR A 75 2.26 -10.05 -21.27
N ARG A 76 1.77 -8.83 -21.42
CA ARG A 76 1.24 -8.06 -20.29
C ARG A 76 -0.27 -8.03 -20.42
N LYS A 77 -0.96 -8.35 -19.33
CA LYS A 77 -2.41 -8.14 -19.24
C LYS A 77 -2.70 -6.67 -18.98
N VAL A 78 -3.71 -6.13 -19.66
CA VAL A 78 -4.31 -4.85 -19.30
C VAL A 78 -4.72 -4.89 -17.84
N LYS A 79 -4.38 -3.85 -17.08
CA LYS A 79 -4.67 -3.79 -15.64
C LYS A 79 -5.92 -2.97 -15.38
N LYS A 80 -6.72 -3.43 -14.44
CA LYS A 80 -7.92 -2.72 -13.99
C LYS A 80 -7.54 -1.42 -13.26
N ALA A 81 -7.98 -0.29 -13.79
CA ALA A 81 -8.00 0.96 -13.02
C ALA A 81 -9.11 0.89 -11.96
N CYS A 82 -8.81 1.32 -10.73
CA CYS A 82 -9.76 1.31 -9.62
C CYS A 82 -9.67 2.64 -8.87
N ARG A 83 -10.78 3.39 -8.86
CA ARG A 83 -10.87 4.73 -8.25
C ARG A 83 -10.54 4.74 -6.76
N THR A 84 -10.97 3.71 -6.03
CA THR A 84 -10.72 3.59 -4.58
C THR A 84 -9.32 3.08 -4.24
N ARG A 85 -8.53 2.68 -5.24
CA ARG A 85 -7.19 2.12 -5.06
C ARG A 85 -6.21 2.80 -6.01
N TRP A 86 -5.67 3.93 -5.58
CA TRP A 86 -4.71 4.74 -6.33
C TRP A 86 -3.59 3.92 -7.01
N LEU A 87 -2.97 2.99 -6.28
CA LEU A 87 -1.94 2.08 -6.81
C LEU A 87 -2.41 1.24 -8.03
N SER A 88 -3.72 1.00 -8.16
CA SER A 88 -4.29 0.28 -9.31
C SER A 88 -4.36 1.17 -10.56
N LEU A 89 -4.63 2.47 -10.40
CA LEU A 89 -4.56 3.42 -11.50
C LEU A 89 -3.14 3.52 -12.05
N GLY A 90 -2.13 3.62 -11.18
CA GLY A 90 -0.72 3.62 -11.58
C GLY A 90 -0.32 2.39 -12.39
N LYS A 91 -0.75 1.20 -11.96
CA LYS A 91 -0.53 -0.05 -12.71
C LYS A 91 -1.23 -0.06 -14.08
N ALA A 92 -2.44 0.48 -14.18
CA ALA A 92 -3.19 0.57 -15.43
C ALA A 92 -2.53 1.53 -16.43
N VAL A 93 -2.19 2.74 -15.97
CA VAL A 93 -1.52 3.76 -16.79
C VAL A 93 -0.16 3.27 -17.28
N LYS A 94 0.67 2.72 -16.38
CA LYS A 94 1.98 2.16 -16.74
C LYS A 94 1.86 1.03 -17.76
N SER A 95 0.90 0.13 -17.58
CA SER A 95 0.65 -0.96 -18.53
C SER A 95 0.22 -0.44 -19.89
N LEU A 96 -0.67 0.56 -19.94
CA LEU A 96 -1.12 1.15 -21.19
C LEU A 96 0.02 1.88 -21.91
N HIS A 97 0.79 2.71 -21.20
CA HIS A 97 1.90 3.46 -21.77
C HIS A 97 2.95 2.55 -22.43
N GLN A 98 3.28 1.42 -21.79
CA GLN A 98 4.25 0.45 -22.30
C GLN A 98 3.78 -0.30 -23.54
N ASP A 99 2.49 -0.62 -23.64
CA ASP A 99 1.92 -1.41 -24.73
C ASP A 99 0.94 -0.59 -25.60
N TYR A 100 1.14 0.72 -25.67
CA TYR A 100 0.16 1.65 -26.23
C TYR A 100 -0.19 1.32 -27.69
N ALA A 101 0.83 1.14 -28.53
CA ALA A 101 0.64 0.80 -29.94
C ALA A 101 -0.01 -0.59 -30.12
N ALA A 102 0.37 -1.56 -29.29
CA ALA A 102 -0.26 -2.90 -29.31
C ALA A 102 -1.74 -2.84 -28.94
N VAL A 103 -2.11 -1.98 -27.98
CA VAL A 103 -3.51 -1.73 -27.62
C VAL A 103 -4.26 -1.12 -28.80
N LEU A 104 -3.76 -0.04 -29.40
CA LEU A 104 -4.44 0.62 -30.53
C LEU A 104 -4.59 -0.32 -31.74
N THR A 105 -3.53 -1.05 -32.08
CA THR A 105 -3.55 -2.04 -33.16
C THR A 105 -4.59 -3.12 -32.90
N THR A 106 -4.67 -3.61 -31.66
CA THR A 106 -5.67 -4.62 -31.30
C THR A 106 -7.09 -4.08 -31.40
N LEU A 107 -7.34 -2.85 -30.96
CA LEU A 107 -8.67 -2.24 -31.08
C LEU A 107 -9.07 -2.07 -32.55
N LYS A 108 -8.12 -1.69 -33.41
CA LYS A 108 -8.34 -1.58 -34.85
C LYS A 108 -8.65 -2.92 -35.49
N VAL A 109 -7.88 -3.98 -35.19
CA VAL A 109 -8.16 -5.35 -35.64
C VAL A 109 -9.55 -5.83 -35.21
N LEU A 110 -9.97 -5.51 -33.97
CA LEU A 110 -11.30 -5.89 -33.49
C LEU A 110 -12.44 -5.12 -34.19
N ASP A 111 -12.22 -3.88 -34.61
CA ASP A 111 -13.17 -3.10 -35.41
C ASP A 111 -13.22 -3.63 -36.86
N ASP A 112 -12.06 -3.79 -37.49
CA ASP A 112 -11.94 -4.19 -38.89
C ASP A 112 -12.42 -5.63 -39.14
N GLU A 113 -12.01 -6.59 -38.29
CA GLU A 113 -12.33 -8.02 -38.49
C GLU A 113 -13.62 -8.48 -37.80
N GLN A 114 -14.02 -7.82 -36.70
CA GLN A 114 -15.17 -8.26 -35.89
C GLN A 114 -16.25 -7.21 -35.71
N HIS A 115 -16.10 -6.02 -36.32
CA HIS A 115 -17.06 -4.91 -36.25
C HIS A 115 -17.48 -4.60 -34.81
N ASP A 116 -16.52 -4.70 -33.87
CA ASP A 116 -16.77 -4.50 -32.45
C ASP A 116 -16.94 -3.01 -32.13
N ALA A 117 -18.19 -2.58 -31.94
CA ALA A 117 -18.53 -1.20 -31.65
C ALA A 117 -17.83 -0.64 -30.40
N ALA A 118 -17.58 -1.47 -29.38
CA ALA A 118 -16.87 -1.04 -28.17
C ALA A 118 -15.39 -0.81 -28.45
N ALA A 119 -14.77 -1.68 -29.27
CA ALA A 119 -13.39 -1.51 -29.71
C ALA A 119 -13.22 -0.25 -30.57
N LYS A 120 -14.14 -0.02 -31.53
CA LYS A 120 -14.20 1.20 -32.34
C LYS A 120 -14.28 2.46 -31.48
N GLY A 121 -15.25 2.50 -30.56
CA GLY A 121 -15.44 3.65 -29.67
C GLY A 121 -14.25 3.89 -28.73
N LEU A 122 -13.54 2.83 -28.30
CA LEU A 122 -12.30 2.97 -27.54
C LEU A 122 -11.15 3.48 -28.41
N PHE A 123 -10.98 2.94 -29.63
CA PHE A 123 -9.95 3.38 -30.56
C PHE A 123 -10.04 4.88 -30.84
N MET A 124 -11.24 5.37 -31.19
CA MET A 124 -11.47 6.79 -31.49
C MET A 124 -11.13 7.71 -30.29
N ARG A 125 -11.29 7.25 -29.05
CA ARG A 125 -10.95 8.03 -27.84
C ARG A 125 -9.46 7.96 -27.50
N LEU A 126 -8.85 6.78 -27.61
CA LEU A 126 -7.45 6.53 -27.24
C LEU A 126 -6.48 7.02 -28.33
N ASN A 127 -6.90 7.06 -29.60
CA ASN A 127 -6.09 7.52 -30.73
C ASN A 127 -6.20 9.05 -30.93
N THR A 128 -6.02 9.81 -29.84
CA THR A 128 -6.01 11.28 -29.86
C THR A 128 -4.78 11.80 -29.15
N PHE A 129 -4.23 12.93 -29.60
CA PHE A 129 -3.03 13.52 -28.98
C PHE A 129 -3.26 13.80 -27.49
N LYS A 130 -4.42 14.38 -27.17
CA LYS A 130 -4.82 14.68 -25.80
C LYS A 130 -4.79 13.45 -24.89
N PHE A 131 -5.32 12.31 -25.34
CA PHE A 131 -5.35 11.09 -24.52
C PHE A 131 -3.95 10.48 -24.37
N ILE A 132 -3.17 10.44 -25.46
CA ILE A 132 -1.79 9.95 -25.45
C ILE A 132 -0.97 10.78 -24.47
N ALA A 133 -0.94 12.10 -24.63
CA ALA A 133 -0.15 12.99 -23.79
C ALA A 133 -0.63 12.97 -22.31
N THR A 134 -1.94 12.87 -22.06
CA THR A 134 -2.45 12.67 -20.70
C THR A 134 -1.97 11.35 -20.10
N THR A 135 -1.86 10.28 -20.88
CA THR A 135 -1.29 9.01 -20.41
C THR A 135 0.17 9.18 -19.99
N TYR A 136 0.96 9.99 -20.70
CA TYR A 136 2.36 10.29 -20.33
C TYR A 136 2.43 11.13 -19.06
N ILE A 137 1.57 12.16 -18.94
CA ILE A 137 1.42 12.98 -17.73
C ILE A 137 1.14 12.08 -16.52
N LEU A 138 0.11 11.24 -16.60
CA LEU A 138 -0.26 10.33 -15.51
C LEU A 138 0.86 9.32 -15.22
N ASN A 139 1.56 8.82 -16.24
CA ASN A 139 2.66 7.87 -16.08
C ASN A 139 3.86 8.48 -15.32
N ARG A 140 4.00 9.80 -15.30
CA ARG A 140 5.03 10.51 -14.53
C ARG A 140 4.55 10.96 -13.16
N LEU A 141 3.32 11.49 -13.05
CA LEU A 141 2.79 12.01 -11.78
C LEU A 141 2.39 10.91 -10.80
N ILE A 142 1.77 9.82 -11.27
CA ILE A 142 1.29 8.75 -10.37
C ILE A 142 2.41 8.09 -9.56
N PRO A 143 3.58 7.77 -10.14
CA PRO A 143 4.70 7.20 -9.37
C PRO A 143 5.15 8.03 -8.16
N ILE A 144 5.07 9.36 -8.23
CA ILE A 144 5.42 10.26 -7.11
C ILE A 144 4.49 9.99 -5.93
N LEU A 145 3.18 9.90 -6.20
CA LEU A 145 2.15 9.63 -5.20
C LEU A 145 2.16 8.16 -4.74
N ASP A 146 2.49 7.23 -5.63
CA ASP A 146 2.68 5.81 -5.29
C ASP A 146 3.82 5.62 -4.29
N LEU A 147 4.91 6.39 -4.40
CA LEU A 147 6.04 6.33 -3.47
C LEU A 147 5.59 6.70 -2.05
N VAL A 148 4.91 7.84 -1.91
CA VAL A 148 4.37 8.30 -0.61
C VAL A 148 3.31 7.33 -0.09
N SER A 149 2.42 6.85 -0.97
CA SER A 149 1.39 5.87 -0.60
C SER A 149 1.99 4.58 -0.06
N LYS A 150 3.06 4.06 -0.68
CA LYS A 150 3.78 2.88 -0.20
C LYS A 150 4.50 3.14 1.11
N SER A 151 5.10 4.33 1.28
CA SER A 151 5.71 4.75 2.54
C SER A 151 4.71 4.66 3.68
N PHE A 152 3.50 5.18 3.49
CA PHE A 152 2.43 5.14 4.48
C PHE A 152 1.85 3.74 4.76
N GLN A 153 1.95 2.82 3.78
CA GLN A 153 1.42 1.46 3.88
C GLN A 153 2.39 0.45 4.51
N LYS A 154 3.64 0.82 4.84
CA LYS A 154 4.60 -0.10 5.47
C LYS A 154 4.15 -0.59 6.85
N GLY A 155 3.26 0.15 7.51
CA GLY A 155 2.79 -0.16 8.88
C GLY A 155 3.71 0.34 9.98
N SER A 156 4.83 0.98 9.63
CA SER A 156 5.80 1.59 10.53
C SER A 156 5.93 3.09 10.23
N VAL A 157 4.80 3.81 10.18
CA VAL A 157 4.78 5.24 9.84
C VAL A 157 4.90 6.06 11.11
N THR A 158 6.00 6.78 11.26
CA THR A 158 6.18 7.78 12.31
C THR A 158 5.57 9.12 11.94
N PHE A 159 5.12 9.88 12.95
CA PHE A 159 4.53 11.20 12.75
C PHE A 159 5.47 12.18 12.05
N SER A 160 6.75 12.13 12.42
CA SER A 160 7.86 12.91 11.86
C SER A 160 8.03 12.72 10.34
N HIS A 161 7.62 11.57 9.80
CA HIS A 161 7.74 11.28 8.38
C HIS A 161 6.55 11.76 7.53
N ILE A 162 5.40 12.12 8.13
CA ILE A 162 4.21 12.47 7.36
C ILE A 162 4.42 13.78 6.58
N ALA A 163 4.82 14.86 7.26
CA ALA A 163 5.01 16.17 6.64
C ALA A 163 6.10 16.18 5.56
N PRO A 164 7.30 15.58 5.75
CA PRO A 164 8.32 15.50 4.72
C PRO A 164 7.85 14.74 3.46
N ASN A 165 7.12 13.64 3.61
CA ASN A 165 6.58 12.89 2.47
C ASN A 165 5.57 13.72 1.66
N LEU A 166 4.71 14.50 2.34
CA LEU A 166 3.76 15.39 1.66
C LEU A 166 4.47 16.57 0.98
N ALA A 167 5.47 17.15 1.63
CA ALA A 167 6.30 18.21 1.04
C ALA A 167 7.02 17.72 -0.22
N TYR A 168 7.62 16.53 -0.16
CA TYR A 168 8.24 15.86 -1.31
C TYR A 168 7.25 15.70 -2.46
N ALA A 169 6.06 15.14 -2.21
CA ALA A 169 5.06 14.95 -3.25
C ALA A 169 4.69 16.27 -3.92
N LYS A 170 4.36 17.30 -3.14
CA LYS A 170 4.00 18.62 -3.67
C LYS A 170 5.13 19.25 -4.49
N ALA A 171 6.36 19.19 -3.99
CA ALA A 171 7.53 19.72 -4.70
C ALA A 171 7.76 18.99 -6.03
N LYS A 172 7.76 17.65 -6.01
CA LYS A 172 7.99 16.84 -7.22
C LYS A 172 6.88 16.93 -8.26
N LEU A 173 5.62 17.06 -7.84
CA LEU A 173 4.51 17.30 -8.77
C LEU A 173 4.67 18.65 -9.49
N LYS A 174 5.07 19.70 -8.76
CA LYS A 174 5.33 21.03 -9.35
C LYS A 174 6.54 21.01 -10.29
N GLU A 175 7.63 20.37 -9.89
CA GLU A 175 8.82 20.18 -10.72
C GLU A 175 8.47 19.49 -12.05
N GLU A 176 7.68 18.41 -12.00
CA GLU A 176 7.27 17.69 -13.19
C GLU A 176 6.39 18.56 -14.11
N ALA A 177 5.48 19.37 -13.54
CA ALA A 177 4.67 20.32 -14.31
C ALA A 177 5.55 21.35 -15.03
N LEU A 178 6.50 21.98 -14.33
CA LEU A 178 7.39 23.00 -14.89
C LEU A 178 8.36 22.45 -15.94
N SER A 179 8.68 21.15 -15.87
CA SER A 179 9.61 20.54 -16.83
C SER A 179 8.99 20.30 -18.22
N HIS A 180 7.65 20.24 -18.31
CA HIS A 180 6.89 19.81 -19.50
C HIS A 180 7.35 18.47 -20.11
N LYS A 181 8.14 17.67 -19.37
CA LYS A 181 8.83 16.50 -19.90
C LYS A 181 7.85 15.42 -20.36
N ALA A 182 6.73 15.25 -19.65
CA ALA A 182 5.66 14.36 -20.06
C ALA A 182 5.14 14.66 -21.48
N ILE A 183 4.94 15.93 -21.80
CA ILE A 183 4.38 16.39 -23.09
C ILE A 183 5.46 16.27 -24.16
N HIS A 184 6.69 16.69 -23.84
CA HIS A 184 7.84 16.52 -24.73
C HIS A 184 8.05 15.05 -25.14
N ASP A 185 8.09 14.14 -24.16
CA ASP A 185 8.26 12.70 -24.40
C ASP A 185 7.11 12.14 -25.28
N ALA A 186 5.87 12.61 -25.09
CA ALA A 186 4.74 12.21 -25.92
C ALA A 186 4.86 12.69 -27.37
N VAL A 187 5.28 13.94 -27.57
CA VAL A 187 5.51 14.51 -28.91
C VAL A 187 6.67 13.79 -29.59
N GLN A 188 7.77 13.54 -28.88
CA GLN A 188 8.93 12.83 -29.41
C GLN A 188 8.55 11.42 -29.89
N ASP A 189 7.74 10.70 -29.13
CA ASP A 189 7.29 9.36 -29.52
C ASP A 189 6.34 9.36 -30.74
N LEU A 190 5.70 10.50 -31.04
CA LEU A 190 4.82 10.70 -32.21
C LEU A 190 5.51 11.30 -33.43
N LYS A 191 6.72 11.87 -33.29
CA LYS A 191 7.52 12.35 -34.42
C LYS A 191 7.91 11.20 -35.37
N PRO A 192 8.30 11.49 -36.63
CA PRO A 192 8.90 10.49 -37.50
C PRO A 192 10.08 9.79 -36.79
N ASN A 193 10.10 8.46 -36.82
CA ASN A 193 11.04 7.59 -36.08
C ASN A 193 10.85 7.52 -34.54
N GLY A 194 9.85 8.21 -34.00
CA GLY A 194 9.43 8.08 -32.61
C GLY A 194 8.82 6.72 -32.32
N ARG A 195 8.89 6.25 -31.06
CA ARG A 195 8.48 4.89 -30.67
C ARG A 195 7.05 4.53 -31.07
N LEU A 196 6.11 5.48 -30.96
CA LEU A 196 4.71 5.22 -31.32
C LEU A 196 4.50 5.31 -32.84
N SER A 197 5.16 6.26 -33.51
CA SER A 197 5.11 6.40 -34.97
C SER A 197 5.61 5.15 -35.69
N VAL A 198 6.78 4.60 -35.29
CA VAL A 198 7.33 3.36 -35.89
C VAL A 198 6.46 2.13 -35.63
N GLN A 199 5.57 2.19 -34.63
CA GLN A 199 4.62 1.13 -34.31
C GLN A 199 3.22 1.39 -34.93
N GLY A 200 3.11 2.33 -35.88
CA GLY A 200 1.90 2.58 -36.66
C GLY A 200 0.85 3.45 -35.96
N VAL A 201 1.24 4.21 -34.92
CA VAL A 201 0.35 5.19 -34.29
C VAL A 201 0.48 6.52 -35.03
N GLU A 202 -0.57 6.86 -35.77
CA GLU A 202 -0.65 8.10 -36.54
C GLU A 202 -1.64 9.06 -35.87
N VAL A 203 -1.08 10.11 -35.26
CA VAL A 203 -1.84 11.16 -34.57
C VAL A 203 -1.18 12.50 -34.85
N GLN A 204 -1.97 13.47 -35.30
CA GLN A 204 -1.48 14.83 -35.53
C GLN A 204 -1.34 15.58 -34.20
N VAL A 205 -0.20 16.24 -34.02
CA VAL A 205 0.06 17.17 -32.91
C VAL A 205 -0.22 18.59 -33.42
N THR A 206 -1.17 19.27 -32.81
CA THR A 206 -1.51 20.67 -33.12
C THR A 206 -1.08 21.59 -31.99
N GLU A 207 -0.85 22.86 -32.29
CA GLU A 207 -0.52 23.88 -31.29
C GLU A 207 -1.64 24.01 -30.23
N CYS A 208 -2.90 24.04 -30.67
CA CYS A 208 -4.05 24.03 -29.77
C CYS A 208 -4.05 22.78 -28.86
N GLY A 209 -3.70 21.61 -29.39
CA GLY A 209 -3.58 20.38 -28.61
C GLY A 209 -2.47 20.43 -27.57
N LEU A 210 -1.34 21.07 -27.88
CA LEU A 210 -0.24 21.29 -26.92
C LEU A 210 -0.70 22.19 -25.77
N VAL A 211 -1.31 23.33 -26.08
CA VAL A 211 -1.86 24.27 -25.08
C VAL A 211 -2.93 23.59 -24.21
N GLU A 212 -3.80 22.77 -24.81
CA GLU A 212 -4.84 22.07 -24.07
C GLU A 212 -4.27 21.06 -23.05
N VAL A 213 -3.28 20.27 -23.48
CA VAL A 213 -2.62 19.27 -22.63
C VAL A 213 -1.78 19.94 -21.54
N ASP A 214 -1.13 21.05 -21.87
CA ASP A 214 -0.35 21.83 -20.92
C ASP A 214 -1.22 22.42 -19.79
N ASN A 215 -2.32 23.05 -20.18
CA ASN A 215 -3.33 23.50 -19.23
C ASN A 215 -3.89 22.35 -18.37
N LEU A 216 -4.08 21.16 -18.96
CA LEU A 216 -4.50 19.98 -18.23
C LEU A 216 -3.46 19.56 -17.19
N LEU A 217 -2.17 19.53 -17.55
CA LEU A 217 -1.07 19.20 -16.65
C LEU A 217 -1.05 20.14 -15.44
N HIS A 218 -1.03 21.46 -15.68
CA HIS A 218 -0.98 22.45 -14.62
C HIS A 218 -2.23 22.42 -13.73
N ARG A 219 -3.43 22.30 -14.32
CA ARG A 219 -4.67 22.17 -13.55
C ARG A 219 -4.70 20.90 -12.70
N TYR A 220 -4.17 19.79 -13.22
CA TYR A 220 -4.16 18.54 -12.47
C TYR A 220 -3.16 18.55 -11.32
N VAL A 221 -1.96 19.11 -11.53
CA VAL A 221 -0.98 19.29 -10.45
C VAL A 221 -1.46 20.27 -9.38
N ALA A 222 -2.11 21.37 -9.79
CA ALA A 222 -2.74 22.30 -8.85
C ALA A 222 -3.83 21.60 -8.02
N ALA A 223 -4.72 20.85 -8.67
CA ALA A 223 -5.76 20.11 -7.98
C ALA A 223 -5.18 19.06 -7.01
N LEU A 224 -4.17 18.28 -7.43
CA LEU A 224 -3.50 17.33 -6.54
C LEU A 224 -2.90 18.02 -5.31
N THR A 225 -2.22 19.14 -5.50
CA THR A 225 -1.60 19.91 -4.41
C THR A 225 -2.65 20.44 -3.45
N GLN A 226 -3.70 21.08 -3.97
CA GLN A 226 -4.81 21.60 -3.18
C GLN A 226 -5.50 20.52 -2.35
N HIS A 227 -5.85 19.39 -2.98
CA HIS A 227 -6.52 18.29 -2.28
C HIS A 227 -5.61 17.61 -1.25
N LEU A 228 -4.30 17.61 -1.44
CA LEU A 228 -3.35 17.17 -0.40
C LEU A 228 -3.38 18.14 0.79
N ASP A 229 -3.37 19.45 0.54
CA ASP A 229 -3.41 20.43 1.63
C ASP A 229 -4.73 20.35 2.40
N GLU A 230 -5.88 20.40 1.72
CA GLU A 230 -7.22 20.31 2.34
C GLU A 230 -7.39 19.05 3.21
N ARG A 231 -6.82 17.91 2.78
CA ARG A 231 -6.97 16.63 3.51
C ARG A 231 -6.04 16.51 4.70
N PHE A 232 -4.97 17.28 4.78
CA PHE A 232 -3.96 17.16 5.83
C PHE A 232 -3.84 18.41 6.72
N GLN A 233 -4.37 19.57 6.32
CA GLN A 233 -4.21 20.86 7.02
C GLN A 233 -4.56 20.79 8.52
N GLU A 234 -5.66 20.12 8.88
CA GLU A 234 -6.13 20.07 10.28
C GLU A 234 -5.31 19.10 11.14
N SER A 235 -4.78 18.03 10.52
CA SER A 235 -4.08 16.95 11.25
C SER A 235 -2.58 17.12 11.30
N LEU A 236 -2.00 17.82 10.32
CA LEU A 236 -0.56 17.96 10.19
C LEU A 236 0.08 18.68 11.40
N PRO A 237 -0.51 19.77 11.94
CA PRO A 237 0.00 20.40 13.16
C PRO A 237 0.06 19.41 14.32
N LEU A 238 -1.01 18.63 14.51
CA LEU A 238 -1.07 17.62 15.57
C LEU A 238 -0.01 16.52 15.40
N PHE A 239 0.24 16.06 14.18
CA PHE A 239 1.32 15.11 13.90
C PHE A 239 2.70 15.69 14.20
N SER A 240 2.94 16.95 13.87
CA SER A 240 4.18 17.62 14.21
C SER A 240 4.40 17.65 15.73
N LEU A 241 3.36 17.96 16.51
CA LEU A 241 3.44 17.94 17.98
C LEU A 241 3.84 16.56 18.51
N PHE A 242 3.28 15.47 17.98
CA PHE A 242 3.60 14.11 18.42
C PHE A 242 4.99 13.62 18.01
N SER A 243 5.71 14.37 17.18
CA SER A 243 7.07 13.99 16.77
C SER A 243 8.08 14.10 17.90
N ILE A 244 7.76 14.79 19.02
CA ILE A 244 8.61 14.85 20.22
C ILE A 244 8.83 13.51 20.92
N PHE A 245 7.99 12.51 20.61
CA PHE A 245 8.14 11.13 21.09
C PHE A 245 8.98 10.26 20.14
N ASP A 246 9.52 10.84 19.05
CA ASP A 246 10.44 10.16 18.15
C ASP A 246 11.86 10.16 18.76
N PRO A 247 12.38 9.00 19.19
CA PRO A 247 13.69 8.93 19.82
C PRO A 247 14.83 9.29 18.86
N SER A 248 14.60 9.21 17.54
CA SER A 248 15.61 9.60 16.55
C SER A 248 15.80 11.12 16.44
N LEU A 249 14.86 11.90 16.97
CA LEU A 249 14.90 13.36 16.99
C LEU A 249 15.41 13.93 18.30
N LEU A 250 15.63 13.09 19.32
CA LEU A 250 16.10 13.54 20.63
C LEU A 250 17.57 13.99 20.56
N PRO A 251 17.89 15.24 20.93
CA PRO A 251 19.27 15.70 20.97
C PRO A 251 20.11 14.97 22.04
N ALA A 252 21.43 15.14 21.97
CA ALA A 252 22.34 14.62 22.99
C ALA A 252 22.10 15.32 24.34
N VAL A 253 22.12 14.56 25.44
CA VAL A 253 21.70 15.03 26.79
C VAL A 253 22.48 16.26 27.28
N ASP A 254 23.72 16.40 26.84
CA ASP A 254 24.65 17.48 27.17
C ASP A 254 24.51 18.73 26.28
N SER A 255 23.64 18.71 25.27
CA SER A 255 23.44 19.85 24.37
C SER A 255 22.43 20.87 24.92
N THR A 256 22.60 22.13 24.52
CA THR A 256 21.62 23.19 24.78
C THR A 256 20.27 22.88 24.11
N GLU A 257 20.29 22.21 22.97
CA GLU A 257 19.10 21.77 22.22
C GLU A 257 18.27 20.76 23.01
N PHE A 258 18.88 19.89 23.82
CA PHE A 258 18.16 18.93 24.65
C PHE A 258 17.31 19.62 25.74
N SER A 259 17.81 20.71 26.32
CA SER A 259 17.05 21.52 27.27
C SER A 259 15.78 22.07 26.61
N GLU A 260 15.88 22.60 25.40
CA GLU A 260 14.75 23.24 24.72
C GLU A 260 13.84 22.28 23.94
N TYR A 261 14.31 21.06 23.69
CA TYR A 261 13.58 20.06 22.89
C TYR A 261 12.17 19.81 23.43
N GLY A 262 11.17 20.02 22.57
CA GLY A 262 9.78 19.64 22.80
C GLY A 262 9.01 20.49 23.81
N LYS A 263 9.60 21.57 24.38
CA LYS A 263 8.93 22.42 25.39
C LYS A 263 7.67 23.11 24.86
N GLY A 264 7.74 23.65 23.64
CA GLY A 264 6.60 24.31 23.01
C GLY A 264 5.52 23.29 22.65
N GLU A 265 5.94 22.19 22.03
CA GLU A 265 5.06 21.14 21.55
C GLU A 265 4.31 20.46 22.69
N ILE A 266 4.99 20.12 23.79
CA ILE A 266 4.32 19.50 24.94
C ILE A 266 3.34 20.45 25.61
N SER A 267 3.66 21.75 25.67
CA SER A 267 2.73 22.78 26.15
C SER A 267 1.46 22.81 25.29
N ASP A 268 1.61 22.76 23.96
CA ASP A 268 0.50 22.72 23.03
C ASP A 268 -0.33 21.43 23.12
N ILE A 269 0.31 20.27 23.30
CA ILE A 269 -0.40 19.01 23.62
C ILE A 269 -1.17 19.16 24.95
N GLY A 270 -0.56 19.76 25.97
CA GLY A 270 -1.18 20.04 27.26
C GLY A 270 -2.45 20.88 27.12
N LYS A 271 -2.43 21.93 26.30
CA LYS A 271 -3.62 22.78 26.02
C LYS A 271 -4.78 21.98 25.42
N ILE A 272 -4.48 20.98 24.59
CA ILE A 272 -5.49 20.15 23.92
C ILE A 272 -6.11 19.13 24.89
N TYR A 273 -5.28 18.41 25.64
CA TYR A 273 -5.72 17.23 26.39
C TYR A 273 -5.98 17.49 27.88
N VAL A 274 -5.24 18.40 28.51
CA VAL A 274 -5.29 18.70 29.96
C VAL A 274 -5.00 20.19 30.24
N PRO A 275 -5.86 21.12 29.78
CA PRO A 275 -5.58 22.56 29.79
C PRO A 275 -5.32 23.15 31.19
N ASN A 276 -5.81 22.49 32.25
CA ASN A 276 -5.64 22.95 33.63
C ASN A 276 -4.34 22.46 34.30
N ARG A 277 -3.57 21.58 33.64
CA ARG A 277 -2.38 20.91 34.21
C ARG A 277 -1.15 21.09 33.32
N ILE A 278 -1.11 22.11 32.47
CA ILE A 278 -0.01 22.36 31.52
C ILE A 278 1.37 22.39 32.22
N PRO A 279 1.57 23.09 33.35
CA PRO A 279 2.88 23.11 34.03
C PRO A 279 3.33 21.72 34.49
N GLU A 280 2.39 20.88 34.94
CA GLU A 280 2.66 19.52 35.40
C GLU A 280 3.07 18.61 34.23
N VAL A 281 2.39 18.72 33.09
CA VAL A 281 2.77 17.99 31.86
C VAL A 281 4.17 18.38 31.39
N VAL A 282 4.46 19.68 31.36
CA VAL A 282 5.79 20.18 30.94
C VAL A 282 6.87 19.62 31.86
N ALA A 283 6.64 19.62 33.18
CA ALA A 283 7.56 19.04 34.15
C ALA A 283 7.74 17.53 33.98
N GLU A 284 6.65 16.77 33.76
CA GLU A 284 6.73 15.34 33.44
C GLU A 284 7.58 15.10 32.19
N PHE A 285 7.41 15.92 31.15
CA PHE A 285 8.14 15.76 29.88
C PHE A 285 9.62 16.10 30.01
N GLU A 286 9.97 17.15 30.76
CA GLU A 286 11.35 17.50 31.09
C GLU A 286 12.09 16.32 31.73
N LEU A 287 11.48 15.64 32.70
CA LEU A 287 12.06 14.44 33.29
C LEU A 287 12.04 13.26 32.31
N PHE A 288 10.96 13.08 31.55
CA PHE A 288 10.82 11.97 30.61
C PHE A 288 11.90 11.96 29.53
N LYS A 289 12.38 13.12 29.05
CA LYS A 289 13.50 13.21 28.09
C LYS A 289 14.72 12.40 28.55
N PHE A 290 15.08 12.49 29.82
CA PHE A 290 16.20 11.73 30.39
C PHE A 290 15.94 10.21 30.44
N HIS A 291 14.68 9.80 30.64
CA HIS A 291 14.31 8.39 30.56
C HIS A 291 14.34 7.88 29.12
N MET A 292 13.82 8.67 28.18
CA MET A 292 13.83 8.34 26.75
C MET A 292 15.26 8.15 26.24
N ALA A 293 16.19 9.02 26.64
CA ALA A 293 17.62 8.91 26.30
C ALA A 293 18.28 7.62 26.80
N LYS A 294 17.77 7.02 27.89
CA LYS A 294 18.29 5.78 28.48
C LYS A 294 17.61 4.52 27.94
N PHE A 295 16.52 4.64 27.18
CA PHE A 295 15.82 3.48 26.66
C PHE A 295 16.70 2.73 25.65
N LYS A 296 16.84 1.42 25.87
CA LYS A 296 17.39 0.50 24.87
C LYS A 296 16.33 0.26 23.79
N ILE A 297 16.31 1.13 22.78
CA ILE A 297 15.35 1.08 21.69
C ILE A 297 15.99 0.26 20.55
N PRO A 298 15.34 -0.81 20.06
CA PRO A 298 15.85 -1.56 18.93
C PRO A 298 16.00 -0.69 17.68
N GLU A 299 16.97 -1.02 16.84
CA GLU A 299 17.11 -0.39 15.52
C GLU A 299 15.86 -0.63 14.66
N PRO A 300 15.52 0.31 13.75
CA PRO A 300 14.34 0.17 12.89
C PRO A 300 14.30 -1.15 12.10
N SER A 301 15.47 -1.68 11.72
CA SER A 301 15.62 -2.96 10.99
C SER A 301 15.19 -4.18 11.80
N LYS A 302 15.19 -4.09 13.13
CA LYS A 302 14.87 -5.18 14.06
C LYS A 302 13.41 -5.14 14.50
N LEU A 303 12.66 -4.08 14.16
CA LEU A 303 11.26 -3.92 14.52
C LEU A 303 10.36 -4.46 13.41
N VAL A 304 9.38 -5.28 13.77
CA VAL A 304 8.40 -5.85 12.82
C VAL A 304 7.03 -5.24 13.10
N GLY A 305 6.68 -4.26 12.27
CA GLY A 305 5.34 -3.67 12.24
C GLY A 305 4.98 -2.81 13.46
N GLU A 306 6.00 -2.30 14.14
CA GLU A 306 5.95 -1.14 15.03
C GLU A 306 7.14 -0.20 14.74
N THR A 307 7.02 1.04 15.17
CA THR A 307 8.03 2.10 15.08
C THR A 307 8.77 2.27 16.39
N GLN A 308 9.94 2.89 16.34
CA GLN A 308 10.68 3.27 17.56
C GLN A 308 9.85 4.21 18.46
N THR A 309 9.08 5.13 17.88
CA THR A 309 8.11 5.97 18.61
C THR A 309 7.05 5.14 19.31
N GLU A 310 6.45 4.14 18.65
CA GLU A 310 5.47 3.26 19.31
C GLU A 310 6.09 2.46 20.46
N VAL A 311 7.36 2.04 20.35
CA VAL A 311 8.09 1.40 21.45
C VAL A 311 8.28 2.36 22.63
N VAL A 312 8.65 3.62 22.36
CA VAL A 312 8.77 4.67 23.39
C VAL A 312 7.44 4.93 24.08
N LEU A 313 6.37 5.11 23.32
CA LEU A 313 5.03 5.35 23.84
C LEU A 313 4.53 4.15 24.66
N LYS A 314 4.73 2.91 24.20
CA LYS A 314 4.37 1.71 24.95
C LYS A 314 5.13 1.64 26.28
N LYS A 315 6.43 1.95 26.30
CA LYS A 315 7.21 2.01 27.55
C LYS A 315 6.66 3.09 28.49
N LEU A 316 6.34 4.26 27.95
CA LEU A 316 5.75 5.37 28.71
C LEU A 316 4.44 4.98 29.39
N VAL A 317 3.53 4.25 28.71
CA VAL A 317 2.29 3.74 29.31
C VAL A 317 2.55 2.87 30.55
N HIS A 318 3.63 2.09 30.57
CA HIS A 318 4.01 1.27 31.73
C HIS A 318 4.62 2.08 32.89
N MET A 319 4.92 3.37 32.67
CA MET A 319 5.51 4.28 33.66
C MET A 319 4.47 5.23 34.26
N LYS A 320 3.19 4.86 34.26
CA LYS A 320 2.06 5.67 34.73
C LYS A 320 2.19 6.23 36.15
N LEU A 321 2.92 5.55 37.04
CA LEU A 321 3.17 6.06 38.39
C LEU A 321 4.13 7.26 38.39
N LEU A 322 5.08 7.31 37.45
CA LEU A 322 6.06 8.38 37.32
C LEU A 322 5.58 9.50 36.37
N PHE A 323 4.85 9.12 35.32
CA PHE A 323 4.37 10.03 34.28
C PHE A 323 2.86 9.85 34.02
N PRO A 324 1.99 10.16 35.00
CA PRO A 324 0.56 9.90 34.87
C PRO A 324 -0.11 10.69 33.74
N LEU A 325 0.31 11.95 33.48
CA LEU A 325 -0.25 12.77 32.42
C LEU A 325 0.28 12.35 31.04
N LEU A 326 1.59 12.11 30.92
CA LEU A 326 2.15 11.66 29.64
C LEU A 326 1.70 10.26 29.26
N SER A 327 1.44 9.38 30.24
CA SER A 327 0.88 8.05 29.97
C SER A 327 -0.51 8.14 29.35
N LEU A 328 -1.34 9.08 29.79
CA LEU A 328 -2.65 9.37 29.18
C LEU A 328 -2.48 9.79 27.71
N PHE A 329 -1.51 10.64 27.41
CA PHE A 329 -1.23 11.04 26.03
C PHE A 329 -0.73 9.87 25.20
N ALA A 330 0.16 9.04 25.75
CA ALA A 330 0.68 7.87 25.06
C ALA A 330 -0.42 6.88 24.70
N GLU A 331 -1.35 6.61 25.63
CA GLU A 331 -2.55 5.80 25.37
C GLU A 331 -3.39 6.41 24.24
N ALA A 332 -3.65 7.73 24.28
CA ALA A 332 -4.40 8.42 23.24
C ALA A 332 -3.70 8.36 21.87
N ILE A 333 -2.39 8.62 21.82
CA ILE A 333 -1.59 8.61 20.59
C ILE A 333 -1.53 7.20 19.98
N LEU A 334 -1.31 6.17 20.79
CA LEU A 334 -1.28 4.77 20.34
C LEU A 334 -2.64 4.28 19.82
N SER A 335 -3.73 4.91 20.24
CA SER A 335 -5.08 4.61 19.73
C SER A 335 -5.39 5.23 18.36
N LEU A 336 -4.54 6.15 17.86
CA LEU A 336 -4.76 6.84 16.60
C LEU A 336 -4.59 5.89 15.41
N PRO A 337 -5.53 5.86 14.45
CA PRO A 337 -5.46 4.96 13.31
C PRO A 337 -4.57 5.55 12.20
N ILE A 338 -3.29 5.79 12.50
CA ILE A 338 -2.33 6.44 11.57
C ILE A 338 -2.19 5.59 10.31
N SER A 339 -1.94 4.29 10.46
CA SER A 339 -1.82 3.34 9.36
C SER A 339 -2.98 2.35 9.33
N ASN A 340 -3.53 2.12 8.14
CA ASN A 340 -4.49 1.05 7.89
C ASN A 340 -3.80 -0.23 7.38
N ALA A 341 -2.47 -0.30 7.38
CA ALA A 341 -1.73 -1.46 6.88
C ALA A 341 -2.17 -2.76 7.58
N TRP A 342 -2.29 -2.73 8.90
CA TRP A 342 -2.75 -3.88 9.70
C TRP A 342 -4.23 -4.25 9.43
N PRO A 343 -5.19 -3.31 9.50
CA PRO A 343 -6.57 -3.57 9.09
C PRO A 343 -6.72 -4.12 7.67
N GLU A 344 -6.00 -3.56 6.68
CA GLU A 344 -6.06 -4.00 5.28
C GLU A 344 -5.39 -5.37 5.07
N ARG A 345 -4.29 -5.65 5.77
CA ARG A 345 -3.66 -6.99 5.81
C ARG A 345 -4.63 -8.03 6.38
N GLY A 346 -5.27 -7.71 7.50
CA GLY A 346 -6.28 -8.56 8.14
C GLY A 346 -7.47 -8.82 7.21
N GLY A 347 -8.06 -7.76 6.65
CA GLY A 347 -9.18 -7.89 5.69
C GLY A 347 -8.79 -8.67 4.43
N SER A 348 -7.56 -8.53 3.96
CA SER A 348 -7.04 -9.30 2.81
C SER A 348 -6.80 -10.76 3.17
N ALA A 349 -6.28 -11.06 4.35
CA ALA A 349 -6.13 -12.43 4.86
C ALA A 349 -7.51 -13.11 5.00
N ILE A 350 -8.50 -12.40 5.56
CA ILE A 350 -9.88 -12.88 5.65
C ILE A 350 -10.42 -13.23 4.26
N LYS A 351 -10.26 -12.34 3.26
CA LYS A 351 -10.73 -12.61 1.88
C LYS A 351 -10.05 -13.82 1.24
N ARG A 352 -8.80 -14.11 1.58
CA ARG A 352 -8.07 -15.30 1.09
C ARG A 352 -8.53 -16.58 1.79
N ILE A 353 -8.77 -16.51 3.09
CA ILE A 353 -9.18 -17.66 3.92
C ILE A 353 -10.66 -18.00 3.70
N LYS A 354 -11.54 -17.01 3.84
CA LYS A 354 -12.98 -17.10 3.58
C LYS A 354 -13.27 -16.90 2.10
N THR A 355 -13.02 -17.94 1.31
CA THR A 355 -13.52 -18.00 -0.06
C THR A 355 -15.01 -18.36 -0.08
N ARG A 356 -15.66 -18.23 -1.24
CA ARG A 356 -17.06 -18.66 -1.44
C ARG A 356 -17.31 -20.11 -0.98
N LEU A 357 -16.31 -21.00 -1.17
CA LEU A 357 -16.36 -22.40 -0.80
C LEU A 357 -16.05 -22.66 0.69
N ARG A 358 -15.51 -21.67 1.41
CA ARG A 358 -15.11 -21.75 2.83
C ARG A 358 -15.87 -20.77 3.72
N SER A 359 -17.08 -20.37 3.32
CA SER A 359 -17.88 -19.38 4.04
C SER A 359 -18.32 -19.83 5.44
N ARG A 360 -18.38 -21.15 5.70
CA ARG A 360 -18.82 -21.78 6.95
C ARG A 360 -17.69 -22.16 7.92
N LEU A 361 -16.48 -21.62 7.73
CA LEU A 361 -15.37 -21.78 8.68
C LEU A 361 -15.81 -21.32 10.09
N SER A 362 -15.56 -22.14 11.11
CA SER A 362 -15.80 -21.74 12.50
C SER A 362 -14.88 -20.58 12.89
N ASN A 363 -15.32 -19.73 13.82
CA ASN A 363 -14.54 -18.57 14.26
C ASN A 363 -13.15 -18.98 14.77
N LYS A 364 -13.07 -20.08 15.54
CA LYS A 364 -11.80 -20.61 16.07
C LYS A 364 -10.83 -21.03 14.97
N MET A 365 -11.33 -21.70 13.92
CA MET A 365 -10.49 -22.10 12.77
C MET A 365 -10.07 -20.87 11.95
N LEU A 366 -10.98 -19.92 11.74
CA LEU A 366 -10.69 -18.67 11.04
C LEU A 366 -9.60 -17.88 11.76
N GLU A 367 -9.71 -17.72 13.08
CA GLU A 367 -8.71 -17.05 13.93
C GLU A 367 -7.35 -17.73 13.82
N SER A 368 -7.30 -19.05 13.94
CA SER A 368 -6.06 -19.83 13.79
C SER A 368 -5.41 -19.61 12.41
N LEU A 369 -6.21 -19.67 11.34
CA LEU A 369 -5.74 -19.44 9.97
C LEU A 369 -5.31 -17.98 9.74
N LEU A 370 -5.95 -17.02 10.38
CA LEU A 370 -5.54 -15.60 10.33
C LEU A 370 -4.22 -15.40 11.04
N HIS A 371 -4.02 -15.98 12.23
CA HIS A 371 -2.73 -15.92 12.93
C HIS A 371 -1.60 -16.47 12.08
N ILE A 372 -1.80 -17.64 11.46
CA ILE A 372 -0.81 -18.24 10.54
C ILE A 372 -0.61 -17.35 9.31
N SER A 373 -1.69 -16.83 8.71
CA SER A 373 -1.58 -16.04 7.48
C SER A 373 -1.00 -14.64 7.67
N ILE A 374 -1.10 -14.05 8.86
CA ILE A 374 -0.68 -12.67 9.16
C ILE A 374 0.69 -12.67 9.83
N ASN A 375 0.92 -13.57 10.79
CA ASN A 375 2.13 -13.61 11.62
C ASN A 375 3.02 -14.81 11.32
N GLY A 376 2.58 -15.74 10.46
CA GLY A 376 3.40 -16.87 10.06
C GLY A 376 4.63 -16.43 9.27
N PRO A 377 5.68 -17.24 9.26
CA PRO A 377 6.90 -16.95 8.51
C PRO A 377 6.60 -16.81 7.02
N GLU A 378 7.41 -16.02 6.32
CA GLU A 378 7.35 -15.97 4.86
C GLU A 378 7.52 -17.39 4.30
N ILE A 379 6.71 -17.75 3.31
CA ILE A 379 6.85 -19.02 2.61
C ILE A 379 8.13 -18.94 1.79
N CYS A 380 9.26 -19.34 2.37
CA CYS A 380 10.49 -19.52 1.62
C CYS A 380 10.23 -20.55 0.52
N THR A 381 10.53 -20.20 -0.74
CA THR A 381 10.45 -21.13 -1.88
C THR A 381 11.56 -22.18 -1.89
N GLU A 382 12.15 -22.49 -0.74
CA GLU A 382 13.11 -23.58 -0.57
C GLU A 382 12.79 -24.34 0.71
N GLU A 383 12.78 -25.67 0.61
CA GLU A 383 12.55 -26.65 1.67
C GLU A 383 13.58 -26.53 2.81
N LYS A 384 13.44 -25.52 3.67
CA LYS A 384 14.17 -25.44 4.95
C LYS A 384 13.31 -24.82 6.03
N VAL A 385 12.16 -25.43 6.34
CA VAL A 385 11.39 -25.10 7.54
C VAL A 385 10.89 -26.39 8.18
N PHE A 386 11.79 -27.18 8.79
CA PHE A 386 11.41 -28.19 9.79
C PHE A 386 12.58 -28.58 10.71
N VAL A 387 13.37 -27.61 11.20
CA VAL A 387 14.24 -27.84 12.37
C VAL A 387 14.41 -26.54 13.15
N SER A 388 13.44 -26.20 14.01
CA SER A 388 13.71 -25.37 15.22
C SER A 388 12.50 -25.12 16.12
N THR A 389 11.26 -25.40 15.71
CA THR A 389 10.07 -25.01 16.51
C THR A 389 9.43 -26.11 17.37
N VAL A 390 10.15 -27.19 17.68
CA VAL A 390 9.73 -28.10 18.77
C VAL A 390 10.78 -28.09 19.86
N GLN A 391 10.75 -27.05 20.71
CA GLN A 391 11.18 -27.23 22.09
C GLN A 391 10.02 -27.94 22.81
N PRO A 392 10.20 -29.19 23.30
CA PRO A 392 9.21 -29.79 24.17
C PRO A 392 9.21 -29.00 25.48
N CYS A 393 8.03 -28.56 25.93
CA CYS A 393 7.81 -28.18 27.31
C CYS A 393 8.17 -29.37 28.20
N GLN A 394 9.40 -29.41 28.72
CA GLN A 394 9.76 -30.34 29.79
C GLN A 394 9.37 -29.70 31.12
N GLY A 395 8.21 -30.13 31.61
CA GLY A 395 7.89 -30.05 33.03
C GLY A 395 8.89 -30.88 33.80
N SER A 396 9.55 -30.23 34.75
CA SER A 396 10.41 -30.83 35.75
C SER A 396 9.59 -31.70 36.70
N GLN A 397 9.95 -32.97 36.80
CA GLN A 397 10.08 -33.73 38.06
C GLN A 397 10.69 -35.11 37.74
N GLY A 398 11.79 -35.42 38.42
CA GLY A 398 12.66 -36.54 38.12
C GLY A 398 12.19 -37.89 38.65
N ILE A 399 12.95 -38.93 38.28
CA ILE A 399 13.47 -40.01 39.14
C ILE A 399 14.51 -40.78 38.29
N HIS A 400 15.65 -41.06 38.92
CA HIS A 400 16.77 -41.89 38.46
C HIS A 400 16.35 -43.34 38.17
N MET A 401 16.88 -43.97 37.11
CA MET A 401 17.68 -45.20 37.20
C MET A 401 18.18 -45.73 35.84
N GLN A 402 19.51 -45.84 35.75
CA GLN A 402 20.39 -46.87 35.16
C GLN A 402 20.22 -47.40 33.72
N GLU A 403 21.39 -47.41 33.07
CA GLU A 403 21.80 -48.08 31.83
C GLU A 403 21.38 -49.55 31.72
N ASN A 404 21.06 -50.00 30.49
CA ASN A 404 21.78 -51.14 29.90
C ASN A 404 21.61 -51.28 28.38
N ARG A 405 22.71 -51.74 27.76
CA ARG A 405 22.95 -52.02 26.34
C ARG A 405 21.99 -53.07 25.73
N ALA A 406 21.65 -52.93 24.45
CA ALA A 406 21.86 -53.98 23.43
C ALA A 406 21.50 -53.50 22.01
N ASN A 407 22.27 -54.00 21.05
CA ASN A 407 22.30 -53.75 19.61
C ASN A 407 21.14 -54.40 18.82
N LYS A 408 20.95 -53.89 17.58
CA LYS A 408 20.49 -54.54 16.32
C LYS A 408 19.04 -54.30 15.81
N PRO A 409 18.82 -54.37 14.47
CA PRO A 409 18.11 -53.34 13.72
C PRO A 409 16.82 -53.82 13.00
N LEU A 410 16.15 -52.86 12.35
CA LEU A 410 15.02 -52.98 11.42
C LEU A 410 15.09 -54.21 10.50
N SER A 411 14.11 -55.10 10.63
CA SER A 411 13.36 -55.68 9.50
C SER A 411 12.13 -56.43 10.05
N ASP A 412 11.01 -56.23 9.36
CA ASP A 412 9.80 -57.05 9.35
C ASP A 412 8.89 -57.08 10.60
N ILE A 413 7.69 -56.50 10.47
CA ILE A 413 6.42 -57.23 10.52
C ILE A 413 5.34 -56.30 9.93
N LEU A 414 4.89 -56.68 8.74
CA LEU A 414 3.65 -56.23 8.11
C LEU A 414 2.49 -57.07 8.67
N GLU A 415 1.29 -56.47 8.64
CA GLU A 415 -0.05 -57.09 8.70
C GLU A 415 -0.71 -57.35 10.07
N LEU A 416 -2.06 -57.22 10.02
CA LEU A 416 -3.11 -57.45 11.03
C LEU A 416 -3.44 -56.18 11.87
N GLN A 417 -4.64 -55.58 11.84
CA GLN A 417 -5.98 -56.06 11.53
C GLN A 417 -6.90 -54.93 11.02
N VAL A 418 -7.75 -55.29 10.06
CA VAL A 418 -9.00 -54.60 9.70
C VAL A 418 -10.13 -55.17 10.58
N THR A 419 -11.14 -54.34 10.87
CA THR A 419 -12.48 -54.63 11.43
C THR A 419 -12.66 -54.63 12.97
N SER A 420 -13.32 -53.60 13.51
CA SER A 420 -14.77 -53.64 13.80
C SER A 420 -15.22 -52.45 14.68
N LYS A 421 -16.20 -51.69 14.19
CA LYS A 421 -17.50 -51.37 14.85
C LYS A 421 -18.12 -50.12 14.24
N ASN A 422 -18.93 -50.39 13.22
CA ASN A 422 -20.07 -49.60 12.84
C ASN A 422 -21.25 -49.96 13.76
N ARG A 423 -21.93 -48.98 14.34
CA ARG A 423 -23.40 -48.91 14.57
C ARG A 423 -23.71 -47.61 15.35
N GLN A 424 -24.23 -46.61 14.66
CA GLN A 424 -25.66 -46.26 14.57
C GLN A 424 -26.18 -45.54 15.82
N ASN A 425 -26.54 -44.25 15.68
CA ASN A 425 -27.96 -43.91 15.58
C ASN A 425 -28.21 -42.47 15.12
N ASN A 426 -29.10 -42.39 14.12
CA ASN A 426 -29.86 -41.22 13.70
C ASN A 426 -30.74 -40.68 14.83
N ARG A 427 -30.94 -39.35 14.88
CA ARG A 427 -32.26 -38.75 15.15
C ARG A 427 -32.36 -37.31 14.62
N LEU A 428 -33.13 -37.22 13.53
CA LEU A 428 -34.01 -36.17 12.98
C LEU A 428 -34.12 -34.76 13.62
N CYS A 429 -34.07 -33.78 12.70
CA CYS A 429 -35.00 -32.66 12.43
C CYS A 429 -35.46 -31.71 13.56
N ARG A 430 -35.07 -30.43 13.46
CA ARG A 430 -35.86 -29.34 12.86
C ARG A 430 -34.96 -28.18 12.46
#